data_AF-A0A6J2UAU0-F1
#
_entry.id   AF-A0A6J2UAU0-F1
#
_cell.length_a   1.000
_cell.length_b   1.000
_cell.length_c   1.000
_cell.angle_alpha   90.00
_cell.angle_beta   90.00
_cell.angle_gamma   90.00
#
_symmetry.space_group_name_H-M   'P 1'
#
loop_
_entity.id
_entity.type
_entity.pdbx_description
1 polymer ?
#
loop_
_entity_poly.entity_id
_entity_poly.type
_entity_poly.pdbx_seq_one_letter_code
_entity_poly.pdbx_strand_id
1 'polypeptide(L)'
;MDHTWVPCNVYGGLPPFAIVAGNDSDGDTIYVGRAYHNGDMLPAKIIPSKQQAYVAWGGEEINKHDFEVLTGHHYCWIPESGGRVPPHALRVGQTTDGEPLFVGRGHYHGSLTPGKVHPSHGCLYIPYGGAEHKLDSYEVLVQPETWVSSHGSNIVPGTILAGHDADGDAIYVGRAYHEGDLLPAKVIPNKSCAYVPYGGHEHVKHDFELLAGYGYGWVPDANGHVPHGAVVCGRTNEGEPLYIGRGHYNGSFTPGKIHQSHNCLYIPFGGQEVRLDHYEVLVKA
;
A
#
# COMPACT_ATOMS: atom_id res chain seq x y z
N MET A 1 -3.57 -6.35 -8.34
CA MET A 1 -3.92 -7.08 -7.11
C MET A 1 -5.42 -7.02 -6.98
N ASP A 2 -6.02 -8.16 -6.70
CA ASP A 2 -7.46 -8.21 -6.51
C ASP A 2 -7.75 -7.99 -5.03
N HIS A 3 -8.42 -6.88 -4.72
CA HIS A 3 -8.89 -6.59 -3.37
C HIS A 3 -9.99 -7.59 -2.98
N THR A 4 -10.03 -8.01 -1.72
CA THR A 4 -11.02 -8.98 -1.25
C THR A 4 -12.32 -8.28 -0.87
N TRP A 5 -13.36 -8.55 -1.66
CA TRP A 5 -14.71 -8.06 -1.47
C TRP A 5 -15.62 -9.22 -1.06
N VAL A 6 -16.29 -9.08 0.09
CA VAL A 6 -17.16 -10.12 0.63
C VAL A 6 -18.62 -9.68 0.49
N PRO A 7 -19.45 -10.41 -0.27
CA PRO A 7 -20.88 -10.12 -0.36
C PRO A 7 -21.54 -10.18 1.01
N CYS A 8 -22.32 -9.16 1.34
CA CYS A 8 -22.97 -8.97 2.63
C CYS A 8 -24.35 -8.35 2.43
N ASN A 9 -25.16 -8.46 3.47
CA ASN A 9 -26.44 -7.80 3.58
C ASN A 9 -26.52 -7.04 4.91
N VAL A 10 -27.29 -5.96 4.98
CA VAL A 10 -27.45 -5.14 6.18
C VAL A 10 -27.91 -5.89 7.44
N TYR A 11 -28.58 -7.04 7.29
CA TYR A 11 -29.02 -7.88 8.41
C TYR A 11 -27.96 -8.90 8.86
N GLY A 12 -26.86 -9.01 8.12
CA GLY A 12 -25.74 -9.90 8.40
C GLY A 12 -24.67 -9.25 9.29
N GLY A 13 -23.78 -10.09 9.83
CA GLY A 13 -22.57 -9.62 10.50
C GLY A 13 -21.52 -9.13 9.51
N LEU A 14 -20.62 -8.27 9.96
CA LEU A 14 -19.44 -7.91 9.17
C LEU A 14 -18.47 -9.09 9.09
N PRO A 15 -17.79 -9.28 7.94
CA PRO A 15 -16.70 -10.23 7.82
C PRO A 15 -15.50 -9.79 8.68
N PRO A 16 -14.61 -10.73 9.07
CA PRO A 16 -13.35 -10.40 9.70
C PRO A 16 -12.54 -9.41 8.85
N PHE A 17 -11.79 -8.54 9.53
CA PHE A 17 -10.89 -7.56 8.89
C PHE A 17 -11.57 -6.55 7.95
N ALA A 18 -12.85 -6.24 8.20
CA ALA A 18 -13.55 -5.16 7.52
C ALA A 18 -12.85 -3.81 7.74
N ILE A 19 -12.70 -3.03 6.67
CA ILE A 19 -11.97 -1.75 6.71
C ILE A 19 -12.88 -0.64 7.25
N VAL A 20 -12.46 -0.03 8.36
CA VAL A 20 -13.13 1.13 8.95
C VAL A 20 -12.91 2.36 8.07
N ALA A 21 -14.01 3.01 7.68
CA ALA A 21 -13.98 4.25 6.92
C ALA A 21 -13.96 5.49 7.81
N GLY A 22 -14.63 5.44 8.96
CA GLY A 22 -14.75 6.57 9.88
C GLY A 22 -15.92 6.36 10.83
N ASN A 23 -16.60 7.45 11.18
CA ASN A 23 -17.73 7.44 12.11
C ASN A 23 -18.85 8.35 11.62
N ASP A 24 -20.08 7.97 11.91
CA ASP A 24 -21.26 8.80 11.65
C ASP A 24 -21.39 9.90 12.71
N SER A 25 -22.32 10.82 12.50
CA SER A 25 -22.51 12.00 13.38
C SER A 25 -22.93 11.66 14.81
N ASP A 26 -23.50 10.48 15.04
CA ASP A 26 -23.82 9.92 16.36
C ASP A 26 -22.72 9.01 16.93
N GLY A 27 -21.58 8.88 16.24
CA GLY A 27 -20.43 8.10 16.67
C GLY A 27 -20.42 6.65 16.20
N ASP A 28 -21.46 6.20 15.50
CA ASP A 28 -21.51 4.84 14.94
C ASP A 28 -20.40 4.60 13.93
N THR A 29 -19.71 3.46 14.03
CA THR A 29 -18.61 3.13 13.12
C THR A 29 -19.11 2.89 11.70
N ILE A 30 -18.44 3.51 10.72
CA ILE A 30 -18.70 3.33 9.30
C ILE A 30 -17.62 2.44 8.69
N TYR A 31 -18.01 1.53 7.81
CA TYR A 31 -17.11 0.63 7.07
C TYR A 31 -17.12 0.90 5.58
N VAL A 32 -16.01 0.57 4.92
CA VAL A 32 -15.84 0.69 3.47
C VAL A 32 -16.54 -0.47 2.78
N GLY A 33 -17.48 -0.14 1.91
CA GLY A 33 -18.11 -1.09 1.01
C GLY A 33 -18.11 -0.64 -0.43
N ARG A 34 -18.72 -1.47 -1.27
CA ARG A 34 -19.20 -1.08 -2.59
C ARG A 34 -20.56 -1.70 -2.87
N ALA A 35 -21.36 -1.02 -3.68
CA ALA A 35 -22.65 -1.54 -4.11
C ALA A 35 -22.97 -1.10 -5.53
N TYR A 36 -23.70 -1.96 -6.24
CA TYR A 36 -24.17 -1.67 -7.58
C TYR A 36 -25.40 -0.77 -7.56
N HIS A 37 -25.42 0.25 -8.42
CA HIS A 37 -26.57 1.11 -8.62
C HIS A 37 -26.58 1.68 -10.04
N ASN A 38 -27.68 1.48 -10.77
CA ASN A 38 -27.93 2.05 -12.11
C ASN A 38 -26.78 1.92 -13.13
N GLY A 39 -26.09 0.78 -13.19
CA GLY A 39 -24.97 0.59 -14.12
C GLY A 39 -23.60 0.66 -13.46
N ASP A 40 -23.50 1.39 -12.35
CA ASP A 40 -22.24 1.76 -11.75
C ASP A 40 -21.96 0.92 -10.49
N MET A 41 -20.68 0.60 -10.26
CA MET A 41 -20.20 0.07 -8.98
C MET A 41 -19.64 1.21 -8.14
N LEU A 42 -20.30 1.54 -7.04
CA LEU A 42 -20.04 2.74 -6.26
C LEU A 42 -19.51 2.41 -4.86
N PRO A 43 -18.59 3.23 -4.29
CA PRO A 43 -18.25 3.16 -2.87
C PRO A 43 -19.49 3.31 -1.98
N ALA A 44 -19.57 2.49 -0.93
CA ALA A 44 -20.69 2.46 -0.01
C ALA A 44 -20.25 2.81 1.42
N LYS A 45 -21.07 3.63 2.09
CA LYS A 45 -21.08 3.91 3.53
C LYS A 45 -21.87 2.79 4.22
N ILE A 46 -21.22 1.91 4.98
CA ILE A 46 -21.91 0.80 5.70
C ILE A 46 -21.94 1.10 7.20
N ILE A 47 -23.12 1.04 7.80
CA ILE A 47 -23.34 1.32 9.22
C ILE A 47 -24.07 0.12 9.86
N PRO A 48 -23.35 -0.88 10.38
CA PRO A 48 -23.95 -2.13 10.85
C PRO A 48 -24.94 -1.95 12.00
N SER A 49 -24.66 -1.05 12.95
CA SER A 49 -25.54 -0.73 14.09
C SER A 49 -26.91 -0.23 13.64
N LYS A 50 -26.97 0.45 12.49
CA LYS A 50 -28.20 0.98 11.88
C LYS A 50 -28.82 0.03 10.86
N GLN A 51 -28.18 -1.10 10.57
CA GLN A 51 -28.55 -2.03 9.50
C GLN A 51 -28.80 -1.30 8.17
N GLN A 52 -27.90 -0.39 7.82
CA GLN A 52 -28.02 0.44 6.63
C GLN A 52 -26.69 0.56 5.90
N ALA A 53 -26.78 0.59 4.57
CA ALA A 53 -25.69 1.00 3.70
C ALA A 53 -26.19 2.04 2.70
N TYR A 54 -25.30 2.93 2.27
CA TYR A 54 -25.66 3.98 1.32
C TYR A 54 -24.59 4.21 0.26
N VAL A 55 -25.02 4.62 -0.93
CA VAL A 55 -24.14 5.10 -2.01
C VAL A 55 -24.57 6.50 -2.43
N ALA A 56 -23.63 7.32 -2.87
CA ALA A 56 -23.90 8.64 -3.43
C ALA A 56 -24.15 8.54 -4.93
N TRP A 57 -25.34 8.93 -5.41
CA TRP A 57 -25.66 8.90 -6.84
C TRP A 57 -26.71 9.94 -7.21
N GLY A 58 -26.46 10.68 -8.29
CA GLY A 58 -27.46 11.57 -8.91
C GLY A 58 -27.96 12.70 -8.02
N GLY A 59 -27.16 13.19 -7.05
CA GLY A 59 -27.60 14.19 -6.08
C GLY A 59 -28.25 13.62 -4.82
N GLU A 60 -28.42 12.30 -4.71
CA GLU A 60 -29.12 11.64 -3.61
C GLU A 60 -28.24 10.66 -2.81
N GLU A 61 -28.62 10.44 -1.54
CA GLU A 61 -28.15 9.33 -0.72
C GLU A 61 -29.06 8.12 -0.95
N ILE A 62 -28.54 7.11 -1.64
CA ILE A 62 -29.32 5.93 -2.01
C ILE A 62 -29.09 4.80 -1.03
N ASN A 63 -30.17 4.34 -0.38
CA ASN A 63 -30.13 3.20 0.52
C ASN A 63 -29.88 1.87 -0.22
N LYS A 64 -29.05 1.01 0.37
CA LYS A 64 -28.67 -0.31 -0.15
C LYS A 64 -28.82 -1.37 0.96
N HIS A 65 -29.40 -2.51 0.60
CA HIS A 65 -29.46 -3.68 1.47
C HIS A 65 -28.37 -4.70 1.18
N ASP A 66 -28.04 -4.89 -0.10
CA ASP A 66 -26.98 -5.78 -0.57
C ASP A 66 -25.77 -4.97 -1.05
N PHE A 67 -24.60 -5.38 -0.60
CA PHE A 67 -23.32 -4.71 -0.85
C PHE A 67 -22.17 -5.71 -0.69
N GLU A 68 -20.97 -5.28 -1.02
CA GLU A 68 -19.75 -6.01 -0.67
C GLU A 68 -18.92 -5.18 0.32
N VAL A 69 -18.40 -5.83 1.34
CA VAL A 69 -17.50 -5.23 2.33
C VAL A 69 -16.06 -5.43 1.87
N LEU A 70 -15.26 -4.37 1.94
CA LEU A 70 -13.82 -4.47 1.75
C LEU A 70 -13.18 -5.11 2.99
N THR A 71 -12.38 -6.15 2.77
CA THR A 71 -11.62 -6.82 3.84
C THR A 71 -10.12 -6.83 3.53
N GLY A 72 -9.31 -6.85 4.58
CA GLY A 72 -7.87 -7.06 4.47
C GLY A 72 -7.07 -6.20 5.44
N HIS A 73 -5.82 -5.96 5.07
CA HIS A 73 -4.84 -5.24 5.88
C HIS A 73 -4.12 -4.20 5.05
N HIS A 74 -3.38 -3.33 5.75
CA HIS A 74 -2.51 -2.33 5.14
C HIS A 74 -3.28 -1.40 4.20
N TYR A 75 -4.45 -0.90 4.60
CA TYR A 75 -5.05 0.24 3.94
C TYR A 75 -4.72 1.50 4.73
N CYS A 76 -4.42 2.61 4.05
CA CYS A 76 -4.27 3.90 4.69
C CYS A 76 -5.02 4.99 3.91
N TRP A 77 -5.24 6.12 4.57
CA TRP A 77 -5.94 7.27 4.03
C TRP A 77 -4.93 8.37 3.73
N ILE A 78 -4.88 8.82 2.48
CA ILE A 78 -3.93 9.84 2.01
C ILE A 78 -4.69 11.14 1.72
N PRO A 79 -4.34 12.26 2.37
CA PRO A 79 -4.99 13.55 2.10
C PRO A 79 -4.79 13.99 0.65
N GLU A 80 -5.88 14.39 0.00
CA GLU A 80 -5.92 14.87 -1.38
C GLU A 80 -7.02 15.93 -1.57
N SER A 81 -7.03 16.52 -2.76
CA SER A 81 -8.05 17.51 -3.15
C SER A 81 -8.19 17.62 -4.66
N GLY A 82 -9.27 18.26 -5.11
CA GLY A 82 -9.41 18.67 -6.52
C GLY A 82 -9.44 17.51 -7.52
N GLY A 83 -9.95 16.34 -7.14
CA GLY A 83 -10.03 15.14 -7.99
C GLY A 83 -8.72 14.36 -8.08
N ARG A 84 -7.67 14.78 -7.37
CA ARG A 84 -6.41 14.03 -7.31
C ARG A 84 -6.62 12.68 -6.64
N VAL A 85 -5.91 11.70 -7.18
CA VAL A 85 -5.89 10.32 -6.73
C VAL A 85 -4.43 9.89 -6.69
N PRO A 86 -3.91 9.46 -5.52
CA PRO A 86 -2.54 9.00 -5.41
C PRO A 86 -2.42 7.63 -6.09
N PRO A 87 -1.22 7.18 -6.49
CA PRO A 87 -1.05 5.82 -6.97
C PRO A 87 -1.49 4.78 -5.92
N HIS A 88 -1.80 3.57 -6.35
CA HIS A 88 -2.34 2.49 -5.50
C HIS A 88 -3.66 2.83 -4.76
N ALA A 89 -4.35 3.88 -5.17
CA ALA A 89 -5.70 4.13 -4.71
C ALA A 89 -6.63 2.97 -5.08
N LEU A 90 -7.50 2.62 -4.13
CA LEU A 90 -8.49 1.58 -4.31
C LEU A 90 -9.53 2.02 -5.34
N ARG A 91 -9.43 1.50 -6.55
CA ARG A 91 -10.47 1.61 -7.56
C ARG A 91 -11.63 0.68 -7.20
N VAL A 92 -12.81 1.24 -7.00
CA VAL A 92 -14.02 0.47 -6.66
C VAL A 92 -14.80 0.06 -7.89
N GLY A 93 -14.84 0.94 -8.87
CA GLY A 93 -15.64 0.74 -10.07
C GLY A 93 -15.32 1.75 -11.14
N GLN A 94 -16.27 1.89 -12.04
CA GLN A 94 -16.25 2.89 -13.09
C GLN A 94 -17.67 3.37 -13.33
N THR A 95 -17.77 4.59 -13.82
CA THR A 95 -19.00 5.12 -14.42
C THR A 95 -19.34 4.34 -15.70
N THR A 96 -20.56 4.54 -16.20
CA THR A 96 -21.03 3.91 -17.44
C THR A 96 -20.18 4.26 -18.68
N ASP A 97 -19.56 5.44 -18.71
CA ASP A 97 -18.60 5.88 -19.73
C ASP A 97 -17.15 5.42 -19.49
N GLY A 98 -16.90 4.68 -18.40
CA GLY A 98 -15.64 4.00 -18.12
C GLY A 98 -14.66 4.79 -17.25
N GLU A 99 -15.04 5.95 -16.72
CA GLU A 99 -14.19 6.72 -15.80
C GLU A 99 -14.02 5.96 -14.48
N PRO A 100 -12.79 5.72 -14.00
CA PRO A 100 -12.55 5.02 -12.74
C PRO A 100 -13.02 5.85 -11.53
N LEU A 101 -13.69 5.18 -10.60
CA LEU A 101 -14.10 5.74 -9.31
C LEU A 101 -13.28 5.10 -8.18
N PHE A 102 -12.93 5.92 -7.18
CA PHE A 102 -12.08 5.51 -6.05
C PHE A 102 -12.80 5.75 -4.71
N VAL A 103 -12.40 5.03 -3.67
CA VAL A 103 -12.88 5.32 -2.31
C VAL A 103 -12.15 6.54 -1.77
N GLY A 104 -12.91 7.56 -1.41
CA GLY A 104 -12.43 8.63 -0.55
C GLY A 104 -13.29 8.75 0.71
N ARG A 105 -12.84 9.56 1.66
CA ARG A 105 -13.64 9.98 2.81
C ARG A 105 -13.41 11.44 3.13
N GLY A 106 -14.37 12.07 3.79
CA GLY A 106 -14.26 13.46 4.20
C GLY A 106 -15.10 13.77 5.43
N HIS A 107 -14.75 14.87 6.09
CA HIS A 107 -15.50 15.39 7.22
C HIS A 107 -16.71 16.19 6.74
N TYR A 108 -17.90 15.85 7.24
CA TYR A 108 -19.15 16.57 6.95
C TYR A 108 -20.12 16.47 8.13
N HIS A 109 -20.56 17.62 8.66
CA HIS A 109 -21.51 17.71 9.80
C HIS A 109 -21.21 16.77 10.98
N GLY A 110 -19.94 16.68 11.38
CA GLY A 110 -19.50 15.84 12.51
C GLY A 110 -19.30 14.36 12.18
N SER A 111 -19.61 13.92 10.95
CA SER A 111 -19.25 12.60 10.44
C SER A 111 -17.93 12.63 9.67
N LEU A 112 -17.17 11.54 9.74
CA LEU A 112 -16.11 11.19 8.79
C LEU A 112 -16.64 10.04 7.92
N THR A 113 -17.08 10.35 6.70
CA THR A 113 -17.88 9.41 5.89
C THR A 113 -17.20 9.11 4.53
N PRO A 114 -17.24 7.85 4.06
CA PRO A 114 -16.71 7.49 2.76
C PRO A 114 -17.65 7.88 1.62
N GLY A 115 -17.11 7.94 0.41
CA GLY A 115 -17.83 8.26 -0.81
C GLY A 115 -17.00 8.02 -2.07
N LYS A 116 -17.51 8.48 -3.22
CA LYS A 116 -16.84 8.34 -4.52
C LYS A 116 -15.95 9.54 -4.82
N VAL A 117 -14.65 9.31 -4.99
CA VAL A 117 -13.76 10.29 -5.63
C VAL A 117 -13.98 10.17 -7.12
N HIS A 118 -14.31 11.31 -7.74
CA HIS A 118 -14.60 11.42 -9.16
C HIS A 118 -13.57 12.36 -9.80
N PRO A 119 -12.50 11.82 -10.41
CA PRO A 119 -11.37 12.62 -10.87
C PRO A 119 -11.75 13.76 -11.81
N SER A 120 -12.57 13.51 -12.83
CA SER A 120 -12.98 14.52 -13.81
C SER A 120 -13.88 15.62 -13.22
N HIS A 121 -14.66 15.30 -12.19
CA HIS A 121 -15.48 16.27 -11.46
C HIS A 121 -14.67 17.05 -10.40
N GLY A 122 -13.43 16.64 -10.15
CA GLY A 122 -12.53 17.36 -9.25
C GLY A 122 -12.88 17.22 -7.77
N CYS A 123 -13.58 16.17 -7.33
CA CYS A 123 -14.11 16.11 -5.96
C CYS A 123 -14.40 14.71 -5.42
N LEU A 124 -14.70 14.66 -4.12
CA LEU A 124 -15.34 13.53 -3.44
C LEU A 124 -16.85 13.82 -3.29
N TYR A 125 -17.69 12.84 -3.65
CA TYR A 125 -19.11 12.84 -3.34
C TYR A 125 -19.44 11.86 -2.22
N ILE A 126 -20.08 12.34 -1.16
CA ILE A 126 -20.50 11.52 -0.01
C ILE A 126 -22.03 11.42 0.10
N PRO A 127 -22.57 10.26 0.51
CA PRO A 127 -23.97 10.13 0.91
C PRO A 127 -24.14 10.61 2.36
N TYR A 128 -25.03 11.57 2.58
CA TYR A 128 -25.38 12.01 3.94
C TYR A 128 -26.76 12.68 3.99
N GLY A 129 -27.60 12.26 4.94
CA GLY A 129 -28.83 12.96 5.29
C GLY A 129 -29.87 13.03 4.16
N GLY A 130 -29.91 12.01 3.29
CA GLY A 130 -30.79 11.94 2.13
C GLY A 130 -30.23 12.56 0.84
N ALA A 131 -29.06 13.20 0.88
CA ALA A 131 -28.47 13.88 -0.27
C ALA A 131 -27.02 13.43 -0.56
N GLU A 132 -26.59 13.68 -1.79
CA GLU A 132 -25.19 13.61 -2.19
C GLU A 132 -24.52 14.98 -2.01
N HIS A 133 -23.40 15.00 -1.28
CA HIS A 133 -22.65 16.21 -1.01
C HIS A 133 -21.27 16.18 -1.64
N LYS A 134 -20.89 17.29 -2.28
CA LYS A 134 -19.57 17.50 -2.87
C LYS A 134 -18.59 18.05 -1.83
N LEU A 135 -17.41 17.43 -1.73
CA LEU A 135 -16.28 17.88 -0.92
C LEU A 135 -15.03 18.07 -1.79
N ASP A 136 -14.35 19.21 -1.65
CA ASP A 136 -13.16 19.55 -2.44
C ASP A 136 -11.85 19.08 -1.77
N SER A 137 -11.87 18.82 -0.46
CA SER A 137 -10.75 18.26 0.32
C SER A 137 -11.21 16.97 0.99
N TYR A 138 -10.39 15.94 0.87
CA TYR A 138 -10.74 14.58 1.28
C TYR A 138 -9.49 13.75 1.52
N GLU A 139 -9.66 12.50 1.94
CA GLU A 139 -8.59 11.50 1.91
C GLU A 139 -8.98 10.36 0.96
N VAL A 140 -8.00 9.78 0.27
CA VAL A 140 -8.20 8.63 -0.63
C VAL A 140 -7.70 7.37 0.05
N LEU A 141 -8.47 6.29 -0.04
CA LEU A 141 -8.06 4.98 0.46
C LEU A 141 -7.04 4.36 -0.50
N VAL A 142 -5.86 4.06 0.01
CA VAL A 142 -4.79 3.37 -0.72
C VAL A 142 -4.43 2.08 0.00
N GLN A 143 -3.92 1.10 -0.74
CA GLN A 143 -3.27 -0.07 -0.15
C GLN A 143 -1.77 -0.01 -0.47
N PRO A 144 -0.91 0.43 0.46
CA PRO A 144 0.47 0.80 0.21
C PRO A 144 1.50 -0.29 0.54
N GLU A 145 1.12 -1.56 0.73
CA GLU A 145 2.11 -2.62 0.93
C GLU A 145 1.77 -3.83 0.11
N THR A 146 2.46 -3.93 -1.02
CA THR A 146 2.42 -5.18 -1.76
C THR A 146 3.78 -5.50 -2.32
N TRP A 147 4.23 -6.69 -1.96
CA TRP A 147 5.23 -7.42 -2.70
C TRP A 147 4.61 -7.87 -4.01
N VAL A 148 5.05 -7.26 -5.11
CA VAL A 148 4.53 -7.54 -6.45
C VAL A 148 5.57 -8.32 -7.21
N SER A 149 5.23 -9.54 -7.63
CA SER A 149 6.10 -10.33 -8.50
C SER A 149 6.44 -9.54 -9.75
N SER A 150 7.73 -9.46 -10.07
CA SER A 150 8.24 -8.79 -11.25
C SER A 150 9.43 -9.57 -11.84
N HIS A 151 9.77 -9.24 -13.07
CA HIS A 151 10.87 -9.84 -13.82
C HIS A 151 11.37 -8.85 -14.88
N GLY A 152 12.63 -9.01 -15.27
CA GLY A 152 13.27 -8.15 -16.26
C GLY A 152 13.32 -6.69 -15.82
N SER A 153 12.91 -5.78 -16.71
CA SER A 153 12.95 -4.32 -16.50
C SER A 153 11.65 -3.72 -15.95
N ASN A 154 10.63 -4.54 -15.68
CA ASN A 154 9.33 -4.06 -15.27
C ASN A 154 9.36 -3.49 -13.85
N ILE A 155 9.05 -2.19 -13.71
CA ILE A 155 8.82 -1.54 -12.42
C ILE A 155 7.33 -1.25 -12.26
N VAL A 156 6.80 -1.66 -11.11
CA VAL A 156 5.45 -1.34 -10.70
C VAL A 156 5.43 0.13 -10.24
N PRO A 157 4.51 0.97 -10.73
CA PRO A 157 4.37 2.35 -10.23
C PRO A 157 4.29 2.37 -8.70
N GLY A 158 4.94 3.32 -8.04
CA GLY A 158 4.98 3.40 -6.58
C GLY A 158 5.92 2.42 -5.87
N THR A 159 6.77 1.70 -6.61
CA THR A 159 7.88 0.93 -6.02
C THR A 159 8.83 1.85 -5.25
N ILE A 160 9.26 1.42 -4.06
CA ILE A 160 10.15 2.20 -3.20
C ILE A 160 11.55 2.34 -3.83
N LEU A 161 11.94 3.58 -4.13
CA LEU A 161 13.31 3.91 -4.53
C LEU A 161 14.26 3.74 -3.35
N ALA A 162 15.21 2.82 -3.48
CA ALA A 162 16.21 2.55 -2.46
C ALA A 162 17.42 3.49 -2.59
N GLY A 163 17.82 3.84 -3.81
CA GLY A 163 18.95 4.71 -4.07
C GLY A 163 19.40 4.65 -5.54
N HIS A 164 20.70 4.75 -5.77
CA HIS A 164 21.32 4.77 -7.10
C HIS A 164 22.61 3.98 -7.09
N ASP A 165 22.89 3.28 -8.19
CA ASP A 165 24.10 2.51 -8.36
C ASP A 165 25.29 3.41 -8.75
N ALA A 166 26.50 2.87 -8.75
CA ALA A 166 27.71 3.65 -9.04
C ALA A 166 27.75 4.26 -10.46
N ASP A 167 26.98 3.71 -11.39
CA ASP A 167 26.78 4.22 -12.76
C ASP A 167 25.61 5.20 -12.89
N GLY A 168 24.89 5.47 -11.79
CA GLY A 168 23.72 6.35 -11.74
C GLY A 168 22.37 5.65 -11.96
N ASP A 169 22.36 4.34 -12.22
CA ASP A 169 21.11 3.59 -12.39
C ASP A 169 20.25 3.63 -11.11
N ALA A 170 18.95 3.86 -11.25
CA ALA A 170 18.03 3.81 -10.12
C ALA A 170 17.94 2.39 -9.53
N ILE A 171 18.01 2.30 -8.20
CA ILE A 171 17.87 1.05 -7.46
C ILE A 171 16.56 1.07 -6.68
N TYR A 172 15.79 -0.01 -6.79
CA TYR A 172 14.52 -0.19 -6.09
C TYR A 172 14.60 -1.29 -5.03
N VAL A 173 13.76 -1.15 -4.00
CA VAL A 173 13.58 -2.17 -2.96
C VAL A 173 12.83 -3.36 -3.54
N GLY A 174 13.46 -4.53 -3.46
CA GLY A 174 12.80 -5.79 -3.74
C GLY A 174 13.17 -6.87 -2.73
N ARG A 175 12.72 -8.09 -3.01
CA ARG A 175 13.14 -9.30 -2.33
C ARG A 175 13.17 -10.49 -3.27
N ALA A 176 13.99 -11.49 -2.96
CA ALA A 176 14.09 -12.71 -3.75
C ALA A 176 14.53 -13.89 -2.89
N TYR A 177 14.14 -15.09 -3.31
CA TYR A 177 14.57 -16.33 -2.66
C TYR A 177 16.00 -16.72 -3.05
N HIS A 178 16.76 -17.22 -2.08
CA HIS A 178 18.04 -17.88 -2.30
C HIS A 178 18.32 -18.89 -1.19
N GLU A 179 18.55 -20.14 -1.58
CA GLU A 179 18.94 -21.23 -0.65
C GLU A 179 18.03 -21.40 0.58
N GLY A 180 16.73 -21.15 0.42
CA GLY A 180 15.73 -21.27 1.49
C GLY A 180 15.45 -19.97 2.24
N ASP A 181 16.29 -18.95 2.07
CA ASP A 181 16.10 -17.63 2.64
C ASP A 181 15.29 -16.74 1.70
N LEU A 182 14.47 -15.86 2.28
CA LEU A 182 13.85 -14.75 1.56
C LEU A 182 14.60 -13.46 1.92
N LEU A 183 15.32 -12.90 0.95
CA LEU A 183 16.32 -11.85 1.19
C LEU A 183 15.88 -10.51 0.58
N PRO A 184 16.14 -9.37 1.24
CA PRO A 184 16.16 -8.06 0.61
C PRO A 184 17.04 -8.03 -0.65
N ALA A 185 16.54 -7.38 -1.70
CA ALA A 185 17.17 -7.33 -3.00
C ALA A 185 17.37 -5.90 -3.51
N LYS A 186 18.54 -5.69 -4.15
CA LYS A 186 18.88 -4.52 -4.97
C LYS A 186 18.32 -4.75 -6.38
N VAL A 187 17.21 -4.12 -6.75
CA VAL A 187 16.61 -4.27 -8.09
C VAL A 187 17.04 -3.14 -9.01
N ILE A 188 17.58 -3.47 -10.18
CA ILE A 188 18.10 -2.49 -11.15
C ILE A 188 17.43 -2.72 -12.51
N PRO A 189 16.39 -1.94 -12.87
CA PRO A 189 15.60 -2.16 -14.08
C PRO A 189 16.43 -2.12 -15.37
N ASN A 190 17.39 -1.20 -15.45
CA ASN A 190 18.27 -1.05 -16.61
C ASN A 190 19.18 -2.28 -16.81
N LYS A 191 19.41 -3.07 -15.76
CA LYS A 191 20.14 -4.35 -15.80
C LYS A 191 19.21 -5.56 -15.88
N SER A 192 17.90 -5.33 -15.82
CA SER A 192 16.83 -6.34 -15.93
C SER A 192 16.95 -7.48 -14.91
N CYS A 193 17.45 -7.18 -13.71
CA CYS A 193 17.66 -8.16 -12.65
C CYS A 193 17.66 -7.52 -11.26
N ALA A 194 17.65 -8.41 -10.26
CA ALA A 194 17.89 -8.07 -8.88
C ALA A 194 19.14 -8.78 -8.35
N TYR A 195 19.71 -8.26 -7.27
CA TYR A 195 20.87 -8.83 -6.60
C TYR A 195 20.58 -9.01 -5.11
N VAL A 196 20.97 -10.16 -4.56
CA VAL A 196 20.87 -10.43 -3.11
C VAL A 196 22.26 -10.76 -2.54
N PRO A 197 22.58 -10.28 -1.33
CA PRO A 197 23.80 -10.65 -0.63
C PRO A 197 23.58 -11.98 0.10
N TYR A 198 24.45 -12.96 -0.08
CA TYR A 198 24.41 -14.21 0.69
C TYR A 198 25.75 -14.95 0.69
N GLY A 199 26.18 -15.40 1.87
CA GLY A 199 27.34 -16.29 2.02
C GLY A 199 28.66 -15.68 1.52
N GLY A 200 28.87 -14.37 1.69
CA GLY A 200 30.06 -13.68 1.19
C GLY A 200 29.97 -13.21 -0.27
N HIS A 201 28.90 -13.54 -1.00
CA HIS A 201 28.77 -13.27 -2.42
C HIS A 201 27.51 -12.48 -2.79
N GLU A 202 27.58 -11.78 -3.92
CA GLU A 202 26.42 -11.18 -4.59
C GLU A 202 25.83 -12.18 -5.59
N HIS A 203 24.52 -12.38 -5.54
CA HIS A 203 23.81 -13.35 -6.40
C HIS A 203 22.75 -12.67 -7.24
N VAL A 204 22.79 -12.92 -8.55
CA VAL A 204 21.80 -12.40 -9.51
C VAL A 204 20.48 -13.18 -9.40
N LYS A 205 19.36 -12.45 -9.53
CA LYS A 205 17.99 -12.96 -9.49
C LYS A 205 17.19 -12.38 -10.65
N HIS A 206 16.49 -13.26 -11.36
CA HIS A 206 15.59 -12.88 -12.45
C HIS A 206 14.12 -12.93 -12.03
N ASP A 207 13.81 -13.72 -11.00
CA ASP A 207 12.53 -13.72 -10.31
C ASP A 207 12.68 -12.99 -8.98
N PHE A 208 11.90 -11.93 -8.78
CA PHE A 208 11.92 -11.11 -7.59
C PHE A 208 10.55 -10.47 -7.35
N GLU A 209 10.36 -9.94 -6.16
CA GLU A 209 9.20 -9.11 -5.84
C GLU A 209 9.66 -7.68 -5.54
N LEU A 210 8.88 -6.71 -6.01
CA LEU A 210 9.08 -5.29 -5.72
C LEU A 210 8.23 -4.89 -4.52
N LEU A 211 8.78 -4.08 -3.62
CA LEU A 211 7.99 -3.44 -2.57
C LEU A 211 7.37 -2.16 -3.13
N ALA A 212 6.04 -2.16 -3.31
CA ALA A 212 5.30 -1.00 -3.78
C ALA A 212 4.40 -0.40 -2.70
N GLY A 213 4.41 0.94 -2.62
CA GLY A 213 3.42 1.75 -1.93
C GLY A 213 3.96 3.00 -1.22
N TYR A 214 3.30 3.39 -0.15
CA TYR A 214 3.42 4.69 0.53
C TYR A 214 3.58 4.57 2.05
N GLY A 215 3.91 5.68 2.70
CA GLY A 215 4.10 5.71 4.15
C GLY A 215 5.37 4.97 4.56
N TYR A 216 6.43 5.07 3.76
CA TYR A 216 7.75 4.57 4.14
C TYR A 216 8.73 5.72 4.31
N GLY A 217 9.61 5.57 5.29
CA GLY A 217 10.73 6.46 5.53
C GLY A 217 12.01 5.68 5.74
N TRP A 218 13.14 6.38 5.68
CA TRP A 218 14.46 5.83 5.98
C TRP A 218 14.97 6.49 7.27
N VAL A 219 15.34 5.68 8.26
CA VAL A 219 15.80 6.15 9.57
C VAL A 219 17.24 5.69 9.80
N PRO A 220 18.18 6.58 10.13
CA PRO A 220 19.56 6.20 10.44
C PRO A 220 19.64 5.23 11.62
N ASP A 221 20.47 4.20 11.48
CA ASP A 221 20.69 3.18 12.52
C ASP A 221 22.05 2.48 12.31
N ALA A 222 22.41 1.56 13.21
CA ALA A 222 23.69 0.89 13.19
C ALA A 222 23.69 -0.47 13.91
N ASN A 223 24.74 -1.26 13.68
CA ASN A 223 25.12 -2.43 14.47
C ASN A 223 24.02 -3.50 14.63
N GLY A 224 23.20 -3.72 13.59
CA GLY A 224 22.09 -4.67 13.57
C GLY A 224 20.84 -4.22 14.33
N HIS A 225 20.85 -3.02 14.93
CA HIS A 225 19.64 -2.45 15.49
C HIS A 225 18.66 -2.05 14.37
N VAL A 226 17.36 -2.14 14.69
CA VAL A 226 16.26 -1.70 13.83
C VAL A 226 15.25 -0.94 14.70
N PRO A 227 14.73 0.21 14.24
CA PRO A 227 13.77 0.99 15.01
C PRO A 227 12.36 0.39 14.94
N HIS A 228 11.46 0.90 15.79
CA HIS A 228 10.04 0.55 15.72
C HIS A 228 9.47 0.87 14.31
N GLY A 229 8.64 -0.03 13.78
CA GLY A 229 8.07 0.12 12.44
C GLY A 229 8.98 -0.34 11.30
N ALA A 230 10.16 -0.90 11.58
CA ALA A 230 11.05 -1.46 10.57
C ALA A 230 10.34 -2.53 9.71
N VAL A 231 10.56 -2.45 8.40
CA VAL A 231 9.94 -3.37 7.44
C VAL A 231 10.68 -4.70 7.45
N VAL A 232 9.99 -5.75 7.89
CA VAL A 232 10.46 -7.14 7.73
C VAL A 232 10.28 -7.53 6.27
N CYS A 233 11.39 -7.90 5.62
CA CYS A 233 11.41 -8.25 4.20
C CYS A 233 11.17 -9.74 3.96
N GLY A 234 11.80 -10.55 4.81
CA GLY A 234 11.82 -11.99 4.73
C GLY A 234 12.49 -12.58 5.96
N ARG A 235 12.92 -13.83 5.86
CA ARG A 235 13.50 -14.60 6.96
C ARG A 235 14.59 -15.52 6.46
N THR A 236 15.51 -15.87 7.34
CA THR A 236 16.40 -17.02 7.12
C THR A 236 15.60 -18.33 7.14
N ASN A 237 16.20 -19.40 6.65
CA ASN A 237 15.69 -20.77 6.73
C ASN A 237 15.43 -21.24 8.19
N GLU A 238 16.14 -20.66 9.16
CA GLU A 238 15.99 -20.87 10.61
C GLU A 238 14.89 -19.96 11.22
N GLY A 239 14.32 -19.06 10.43
CA GLY A 239 13.20 -18.21 10.81
C GLY A 239 13.58 -16.84 11.39
N GLU A 240 14.87 -16.49 11.43
CA GLU A 240 15.32 -15.16 11.87
C GLU A 240 14.79 -14.08 10.91
N PRO A 241 14.13 -13.02 11.41
CA PRO A 241 13.65 -11.94 10.56
C PRO A 241 14.79 -11.13 9.98
N LEU A 242 14.67 -10.80 8.68
CA LEU A 242 15.58 -9.93 7.96
C LEU A 242 14.86 -8.62 7.62
N TYR A 243 15.56 -7.51 7.81
CA TYR A 243 15.03 -6.17 7.58
C TYR A 243 15.74 -5.49 6.42
N ILE A 244 15.11 -4.45 5.88
CA ILE A 244 15.64 -3.69 4.75
C ILE A 244 16.47 -2.54 5.29
N GLY A 245 17.76 -2.55 4.98
CA GLY A 245 18.63 -1.41 5.19
C GLY A 245 19.20 -0.92 3.87
N ARG A 246 19.74 0.30 3.86
CA ARG A 246 20.56 0.82 2.77
C ARG A 246 21.77 1.56 3.30
N GLY A 247 22.84 1.58 2.50
CA GLY A 247 24.08 2.25 2.86
C GLY A 247 24.85 2.74 1.64
N HIS A 248 25.79 3.64 1.89
CA HIS A 248 26.67 4.17 0.86
C HIS A 248 27.97 3.36 0.80
N TYR A 249 28.34 2.88 -0.39
CA TYR A 249 29.56 2.11 -0.61
C TYR A 249 30.06 2.29 -2.04
N ASN A 250 31.34 2.70 -2.20
CA ASN A 250 32.00 2.88 -3.49
C ASN A 250 31.18 3.65 -4.55
N GLY A 251 30.51 4.74 -4.12
CA GLY A 251 29.70 5.59 -4.99
C GLY A 251 28.30 5.06 -5.30
N SER A 252 27.92 3.91 -4.75
CA SER A 252 26.57 3.35 -4.81
C SER A 252 25.85 3.59 -3.48
N PHE A 253 24.57 3.94 -3.55
CA PHE A 253 23.67 4.01 -2.41
C PHE A 253 22.64 2.89 -2.55
N THR A 254 22.87 1.78 -1.87
CA THR A 254 22.27 0.48 -2.22
C THR A 254 21.59 -0.18 -1.02
N PRO A 255 20.44 -0.85 -1.24
CA PRO A 255 19.78 -1.63 -0.21
C PRO A 255 20.47 -2.98 0.01
N GLY A 256 20.14 -3.61 1.12
CA GLY A 256 20.61 -4.93 1.51
C GLY A 256 19.86 -5.46 2.73
N LYS A 257 20.38 -6.56 3.30
CA LYS A 257 19.77 -7.22 4.46
C LYS A 257 20.40 -6.76 5.77
N ILE A 258 19.59 -6.22 6.66
CA ILE A 258 19.98 -6.07 8.06
C ILE A 258 19.76 -7.43 8.73
N HIS A 259 20.84 -7.94 9.32
CA HIS A 259 20.86 -9.20 10.02
C HIS A 259 21.20 -8.93 11.48
N GLN A 260 20.18 -8.94 12.34
CA GLN A 260 20.30 -8.44 13.70
C GLN A 260 21.30 -9.26 14.51
N SER A 261 21.25 -10.59 14.42
CA SER A 261 22.20 -11.47 15.12
C SER A 261 23.65 -11.32 14.65
N HIS A 262 23.88 -10.84 13.43
CA HIS A 262 25.22 -10.54 12.89
C HIS A 262 25.65 -9.09 13.17
N ASN A 263 24.77 -8.28 13.76
CA ASN A 263 25.01 -6.88 14.10
C ASN A 263 25.41 -6.00 12.90
N CYS A 264 24.80 -6.19 11.71
CA CYS A 264 25.14 -5.38 10.53
C CYS A 264 24.08 -5.35 9.43
N LEU A 265 24.31 -4.47 8.45
CA LEU A 265 23.75 -4.53 7.10
C LEU A 265 24.73 -5.26 6.16
N TYR A 266 24.22 -6.17 5.35
CA TYR A 266 24.93 -6.75 4.20
C TYR A 266 24.34 -6.21 2.90
N ILE A 267 25.17 -5.65 2.02
CA ILE A 267 24.76 -5.20 0.68
C ILE A 267 25.40 -6.06 -0.42
N PRO A 268 24.71 -6.30 -1.54
CA PRO A 268 25.31 -6.89 -2.73
C PRO A 268 26.05 -5.81 -3.53
N PHE A 269 27.35 -5.98 -3.77
CA PHE A 269 28.13 -5.06 -4.58
C PHE A 269 29.34 -5.72 -5.23
N GLY A 270 29.44 -5.64 -6.56
CA GLY A 270 30.65 -6.01 -7.31
C GLY A 270 31.02 -7.50 -7.17
N GLY A 271 30.02 -8.38 -7.12
CA GLY A 271 30.21 -9.82 -6.93
C GLY A 271 30.39 -10.26 -5.48
N GLN A 272 30.38 -9.33 -4.52
CA GLN A 272 30.62 -9.61 -3.11
C GLN A 272 29.43 -9.22 -2.23
N GLU A 273 29.30 -9.91 -1.10
CA GLU A 273 28.50 -9.46 0.03
C GLU A 273 29.37 -8.55 0.91
N VAL A 274 29.01 -7.27 0.98
CA VAL A 274 29.76 -6.27 1.73
C VAL A 274 29.04 -5.96 3.04
N ARG A 275 29.77 -6.04 4.15
CA ARG A 275 29.29 -5.68 5.48
C ARG A 275 29.40 -4.17 5.72
N LEU A 276 28.33 -3.56 6.23
CA LEU A 276 28.26 -2.18 6.70
C LEU A 276 27.70 -2.15 8.13
N ASP A 277 28.32 -1.37 9.01
CA ASP A 277 27.88 -1.25 10.41
C ASP A 277 27.00 0.00 10.65
N HIS A 278 26.98 0.96 9.72
CA HIS A 278 26.13 2.15 9.75
C HIS A 278 25.28 2.22 8.48
N TYR A 279 23.99 2.48 8.62
CA TYR A 279 23.03 2.39 7.53
C TYR A 279 21.75 3.18 7.85
N GLU A 280 20.80 3.19 6.92
CA GLU A 280 19.42 3.59 7.17
C GLU A 280 18.49 2.39 7.08
N VAL A 281 17.49 2.31 7.95
CA VAL A 281 16.47 1.27 7.97
C VAL A 281 15.20 1.77 7.31
N LEU A 282 14.59 0.95 6.46
CA LEU A 282 13.26 1.23 5.93
C LEU A 282 12.21 1.00 7.03
N VAL A 283 11.43 2.03 7.34
CA VAL A 283 10.36 1.99 8.35
C VAL A 283 9.02 2.38 7.75
N LYS A 284 7.93 1.89 8.33
CA LYS A 284 6.57 2.39 8.10
C LYS A 284 6.39 3.68 8.91
N ALA A 285 5.99 4.75 8.22
CA ALA A 285 5.71 6.08 8.77
C ALA A 285 4.27 6.20 9.25
#